data_AF-A0A1D2SCY4-F1
#
_entry.id   AF-A0A1D2SCY4-F1
#
_cell.length_a   1.000
_cell.length_b   1.000
_cell.length_c   1.000
_cell.angle_alpha   90.00
_cell.angle_beta   90.00
_cell.angle_gamma   90.00
#
_symmetry.space_group_name_H-M   'P 1'
#
loop_
_entity.id
_entity.type
_entity.pdbx_description
1 polymer ?
#
loop_
_entity_poly.entity_id
_entity_poly.type
_entity_poly.pdbx_seq_one_letter_code
_entity_poly.pdbx_strand_id
1 'polypeptide(L)'
;MAEMRRGMELMQKQMAVMTPELVEKANALSPQIKQFLMKVALKHPRQSDRLTLRQVMQEILADYQSVAGAIAVDNGELAADAARRIANHRLPRGGMLPYLPLEMVTNQALSVLPAMEEAVEGGARKLAEAAEKGDMVAAAQHFGTVTSGCVACHAHFRGQPGTSPRVRAP
;
A
#
# COMPACT_ATOMS: atom_id res chain seq x y z
N MET A 1 -16.58 -17.48 6.45
CA MET A 1 -15.59 -18.59 6.29
C MET A 1 -14.83 -18.54 4.96
N ALA A 2 -15.48 -18.30 3.82
CA ALA A 2 -14.81 -18.24 2.51
C ALA A 2 -13.72 -17.13 2.39
N GLU A 3 -13.99 -15.93 2.89
CA GLU A 3 -13.05 -14.80 2.83
C GLU A 3 -11.78 -15.05 3.66
N MET A 4 -11.93 -15.62 4.85
CA MET A 4 -10.79 -16.00 5.70
C MET A 4 -9.92 -17.07 5.04
N ARG A 5 -10.54 -18.06 4.37
CA ARG A 5 -9.81 -19.07 3.59
C ARG A 5 -9.00 -18.42 2.46
N ARG A 6 -9.64 -17.55 1.67
CA ARG A 6 -8.97 -16.79 0.59
C ARG A 6 -7.83 -15.93 1.12
N GLY A 7 -8.02 -15.27 2.26
CA GLY A 7 -6.97 -14.47 2.92
C GLY A 7 -5.76 -15.31 3.30
N MET A 8 -5.96 -16.49 3.88
CA MET A 8 -4.88 -17.42 4.20
C MET A 8 -4.15 -17.93 2.96
N GLU A 9 -4.87 -18.27 1.89
CA GLU A 9 -4.27 -18.69 0.61
C GLU A 9 -3.39 -17.59 0.00
N LEU A 10 -3.85 -16.33 0.03
CA LEU A 10 -3.07 -15.19 -0.44
C LEU A 10 -1.79 -14.99 0.39
N MET A 11 -1.89 -15.09 1.72
CA MET A 11 -0.73 -14.98 2.60
C MET A 11 0.28 -16.12 2.33
N GLN A 12 -0.19 -17.35 2.14
CA GLN A 12 0.67 -18.48 1.78
C GLN A 12 1.34 -18.27 0.42
N LYS A 13 0.61 -17.80 -0.60
CA LYS A 13 1.18 -17.46 -1.91
C LYS A 13 2.26 -16.39 -1.80
N GLN A 14 2.04 -15.37 -0.98
CA GLN A 14 3.04 -14.32 -0.74
C GLN A 14 4.29 -14.87 -0.04
N MET A 15 4.11 -15.72 0.98
CA MET A 15 5.22 -16.32 1.72
C MET A 15 6.04 -17.31 0.89
N ALA A 16 5.42 -17.98 -0.10
CA ALA A 16 6.10 -18.95 -0.96
C ALA A 16 7.29 -18.34 -1.75
N VAL A 17 7.27 -17.03 -2.01
CA VAL A 17 8.33 -16.33 -2.76
C VAL A 17 9.35 -15.61 -1.86
N MET A 18 9.17 -15.67 -0.54
CA MET A 18 10.05 -15.05 0.46
C MET A 18 11.29 -15.91 0.75
N THR A 19 12.33 -15.29 1.29
CA THR A 19 13.46 -16.03 1.88
C THR A 19 13.03 -16.78 3.16
N PRO A 20 13.69 -17.89 3.53
CA PRO A 20 13.37 -18.62 4.76
C PRO A 20 13.41 -17.73 6.03
N GLU A 21 14.41 -16.87 6.13
CA GLU A 21 14.57 -15.92 7.22
C GLU A 21 13.38 -14.94 7.34
N LEU A 22 12.86 -14.46 6.21
CA LEU A 22 11.70 -13.57 6.20
C LEU A 22 10.41 -14.34 6.58
N VAL A 23 10.28 -15.60 6.13
CA VAL A 23 9.16 -16.47 6.53
C VAL A 23 9.13 -16.68 8.04
N GLU A 24 10.29 -16.94 8.65
CA GLU A 24 10.42 -17.09 10.11
C GLU A 24 9.93 -15.83 10.84
N LYS A 25 10.41 -14.64 10.44
CA LYS A 25 9.96 -13.37 11.02
C LYS A 25 8.47 -13.12 10.81
N ALA A 26 7.95 -13.38 9.61
CA ALA A 26 6.52 -13.24 9.33
C ALA A 26 5.66 -14.18 10.21
N ASN A 27 6.14 -15.40 10.46
CA ASN A 27 5.49 -16.35 11.36
C ASN A 27 5.56 -15.93 12.84
N ALA A 28 6.58 -15.17 13.25
CA ALA A 28 6.70 -14.63 14.60
C ALA A 28 5.80 -13.42 14.88
N LEU A 29 5.17 -12.83 13.86
CA LEU A 29 4.26 -11.69 14.03
C LEU A 29 3.00 -12.07 14.83
N SER A 30 2.47 -11.08 15.56
CA SER A 30 1.25 -11.24 16.35
C SER A 30 0.04 -11.55 15.47
N PRO A 31 -0.99 -12.23 16.02
CA PRO A 31 -2.23 -12.49 15.29
C PRO A 31 -2.87 -11.21 14.72
N GLN A 32 -2.79 -10.09 15.45
CA GLN A 32 -3.36 -8.81 15.04
C GLN A 32 -2.67 -8.26 13.78
N ILE A 33 -1.33 -8.29 13.74
CA ILE A 33 -0.58 -7.84 12.55
C ILE A 33 -0.84 -8.78 11.37
N LYS A 34 -0.84 -10.10 11.58
CA LYS A 34 -1.18 -11.06 10.52
C LYS A 34 -2.57 -10.83 9.96
N GLN A 35 -3.55 -10.56 10.82
CA GLN A 35 -4.91 -10.24 10.41
C GLN A 35 -4.96 -8.93 9.61
N PHE A 36 -4.22 -7.91 10.01
CA PHE A 36 -4.10 -6.67 9.26
C PHE A 36 -3.51 -6.91 7.85
N LEU A 37 -2.38 -7.60 7.76
CA LEU A 37 -1.74 -7.92 6.47
C LEU A 37 -2.67 -8.72 5.55
N MET A 38 -3.41 -9.68 6.11
CA MET A 38 -4.42 -10.44 5.39
C MET A 38 -5.54 -9.53 4.85
N LYS A 39 -6.03 -8.58 5.67
CA LYS A 39 -7.04 -7.60 5.24
C LYS A 39 -6.51 -6.72 4.10
N VAL A 40 -5.26 -6.26 4.19
CA VAL A 40 -4.61 -5.49 3.11
C VAL A 40 -4.53 -6.32 1.83
N ALA A 41 -4.11 -7.58 1.91
CA ALA A 41 -4.05 -8.47 0.75
C ALA A 41 -5.43 -8.69 0.10
N LEU A 42 -6.49 -8.79 0.90
CA LEU A 42 -7.87 -8.94 0.41
C LEU A 42 -8.41 -7.64 -0.23
N LYS A 43 -8.10 -6.47 0.34
CA LYS A 43 -8.47 -5.14 -0.20
C LYS A 43 -7.82 -4.86 -1.56
N HIS A 44 -6.68 -5.47 -1.86
CA HIS A 44 -5.94 -5.28 -3.10
C HIS A 44 -6.12 -6.50 -4.03
N PRO A 45 -7.23 -6.63 -4.78
CA PRO A 45 -7.45 -7.77 -5.67
C PRO A 45 -6.45 -7.80 -6.83
N ARG A 46 -5.84 -6.67 -7.16
CA ARG A 46 -4.80 -6.54 -8.19
C ARG A 46 -3.43 -6.95 -7.67
N GLN A 47 -3.27 -8.24 -7.40
CA GLN A 47 -1.98 -8.81 -7.01
C GLN A 47 -1.04 -8.91 -8.22
N SER A 48 0.24 -8.58 -8.06
CA SER A 48 1.25 -8.77 -9.10
C SER A 48 2.20 -9.90 -8.75
N ASP A 49 2.38 -10.85 -9.66
CA ASP A 49 3.38 -11.91 -9.51
C ASP A 49 4.77 -11.49 -10.05
N ARG A 50 4.89 -10.27 -10.59
CA ARG A 50 6.12 -9.78 -11.27
C ARG A 50 6.61 -8.43 -10.78
N LEU A 51 5.72 -7.48 -10.49
CA LEU A 51 6.12 -6.11 -10.14
C LEU A 51 6.71 -6.06 -8.73
N THR A 52 7.83 -5.36 -8.62
CA THR A 52 8.43 -4.99 -7.33
C THR A 52 7.68 -3.83 -6.68
N LEU A 53 7.90 -3.59 -5.38
CA LEU A 53 7.34 -2.42 -4.71
C LEU A 53 7.77 -1.12 -5.39
N ARG A 54 9.01 -1.01 -5.89
CA ARG A 54 9.48 0.18 -6.62
C ARG A 54 8.60 0.45 -7.84
N GLN A 55 8.26 -0.58 -8.62
CA GLN A 55 7.44 -0.42 -9.82
C GLN A 55 6.00 -0.07 -9.48
N VAL A 56 5.43 -0.68 -8.43
CA VAL A 56 4.11 -0.28 -7.91
C VAL A 56 4.12 1.17 -7.45
N MET A 57 5.16 1.61 -6.77
CA MET A 57 5.30 3.02 -6.34
C MET A 57 5.46 3.98 -7.52
N GLN A 58 6.00 3.54 -8.66
CA GLN A 58 6.00 4.33 -9.90
C GLN A 58 4.61 4.45 -10.51
N GLU A 59 3.80 3.38 -10.48
CA GLU A 59 2.38 3.46 -10.87
C GLU A 59 1.64 4.48 -9.98
N ILE A 60 1.81 4.37 -8.65
CA ILE A 60 1.19 5.28 -7.68
C ILE A 60 1.66 6.73 -7.87
N LEU A 61 2.94 6.95 -8.21
CA LEU A 61 3.48 8.30 -8.47
C LEU A 61 2.78 8.98 -9.64
N ALA A 62 2.54 8.25 -10.74
CA ALA A 62 1.84 8.79 -11.89
C ALA A 62 0.41 9.23 -11.53
N ASP A 63 -0.29 8.44 -10.72
CA ASP A 63 -1.62 8.79 -10.23
C ASP A 63 -1.58 9.97 -9.25
N TYR A 64 -0.60 10.01 -8.35
CA TYR A 64 -0.38 11.13 -7.43
C TYR A 64 -0.16 12.46 -8.19
N GLN A 65 0.66 12.44 -9.23
CA GLN A 65 0.89 13.61 -10.09
C GLN A 65 -0.36 14.01 -10.86
N SER A 66 -1.16 13.04 -11.30
CA SER A 66 -2.43 13.29 -11.98
C SER A 66 -3.44 13.97 -11.05
N VAL A 67 -3.54 13.54 -9.78
CA VAL A 67 -4.36 14.20 -8.76
C VAL A 67 -3.91 15.64 -8.54
N ALA A 68 -2.60 15.88 -8.36
CA ALA A 68 -2.08 17.22 -8.15
C ALA A 68 -2.40 18.16 -9.31
N GLY A 69 -2.17 17.71 -10.55
CA GLY A 69 -2.50 18.45 -11.75
C GLY A 69 -3.99 18.74 -11.86
N ALA A 70 -4.83 17.74 -11.60
CA ALA A 70 -6.29 17.85 -11.64
C ALA A 70 -6.84 18.87 -10.64
N ILE A 71 -6.34 18.86 -9.39
CA ILE A 71 -6.71 19.85 -8.37
C ILE A 71 -6.31 21.26 -8.81
N ALA A 72 -5.11 21.43 -9.39
CA ALA A 72 -4.60 22.74 -9.80
C ALA A 72 -5.42 23.39 -10.94
N VAL A 73 -6.17 22.60 -11.71
CA VAL A 73 -7.01 23.07 -12.83
C VAL A 73 -8.50 22.82 -12.60
N ASP A 74 -8.91 22.55 -11.35
CA ASP A 74 -10.31 22.34 -10.96
C ASP A 74 -11.01 21.19 -11.72
N ASN A 75 -10.25 20.13 -12.07
CA ASN A 75 -10.76 18.96 -12.77
C ASN A 75 -11.10 17.83 -11.77
N GLY A 76 -12.32 17.87 -11.22
CA GLY A 76 -12.79 16.89 -10.24
C GLY A 76 -12.86 15.45 -10.77
N GLU A 77 -13.24 15.24 -12.03
CA GLU A 77 -13.34 13.90 -12.63
C GLU A 77 -11.97 13.21 -12.69
N LEU A 78 -10.95 13.92 -13.19
CA LEU A 78 -9.59 13.39 -13.23
C LEU A 78 -9.02 13.17 -11.83
N ALA A 79 -9.27 14.08 -10.90
CA ALA A 79 -8.82 13.94 -9.51
C ALA A 79 -9.42 12.70 -8.85
N ALA A 80 -10.72 12.47 -9.04
CA ALA A 80 -11.41 11.32 -8.47
C ALA A 80 -10.91 9.99 -9.05
N ASP A 81 -10.82 9.89 -10.37
CA ASP A 81 -10.36 8.67 -11.05
C ASP A 81 -8.91 8.34 -10.67
N ALA A 82 -8.01 9.33 -10.69
CA ALA A 82 -6.62 9.13 -10.26
C ALA A 82 -6.51 8.73 -8.78
N ALA A 83 -7.29 9.33 -7.88
CA ALA A 83 -7.30 8.95 -6.47
C ALA A 83 -7.86 7.55 -6.24
N ARG A 84 -8.88 7.12 -7.01
CA ARG A 84 -9.35 5.72 -6.99
C ARG A 84 -8.26 4.76 -7.48
N ARG A 85 -7.42 5.15 -8.44
CA ARG A 85 -6.29 4.31 -8.87
C ARG A 85 -5.20 4.18 -7.80
N ILE A 86 -4.93 5.25 -7.04
CA ILE A 86 -4.08 5.17 -5.83
C ILE A 86 -4.69 4.18 -4.85
N ALA A 87 -5.96 4.35 -4.48
CA ALA A 87 -6.62 3.48 -3.48
C ALA A 87 -6.77 2.01 -3.92
N ASN A 88 -6.69 1.73 -5.23
CA ASN A 88 -6.82 0.40 -5.80
C ASN A 88 -5.55 0.01 -6.59
N HIS A 89 -4.39 0.47 -6.13
CA HIS A 89 -3.11 0.14 -6.73
C HIS A 89 -2.83 -1.37 -6.67
N ARG A 90 -1.81 -1.84 -7.40
CA ARG A 90 -1.44 -3.26 -7.34
C ARG A 90 -0.69 -3.59 -6.06
N LEU A 91 -0.82 -4.80 -5.53
CA LEU A 91 0.10 -5.28 -4.49
C LEU A 91 1.34 -5.90 -5.16
N PRO A 92 2.58 -5.59 -4.72
CA PRO A 92 3.79 -6.11 -5.35
C PRO A 92 3.98 -7.61 -5.08
N ARG A 93 4.88 -8.23 -5.84
CA ARG A 93 5.24 -9.64 -5.71
C ARG A 93 5.68 -9.97 -4.29
N GLY A 94 5.00 -10.93 -3.67
CA GLY A 94 5.27 -11.34 -2.29
C GLY A 94 4.66 -10.43 -1.23
N GLY A 95 3.81 -9.48 -1.60
CA GLY A 95 3.25 -8.51 -0.65
C GLY A 95 4.29 -7.47 -0.23
N MET A 96 3.99 -6.74 0.86
CA MET A 96 4.84 -5.63 1.31
C MET A 96 6.11 -6.09 2.05
N LEU A 97 6.00 -7.14 2.88
CA LEU A 97 7.08 -7.54 3.82
C LEU A 97 8.46 -7.73 3.17
N PRO A 98 8.61 -8.31 1.97
CA PRO A 98 9.92 -8.47 1.34
C PRO A 98 10.65 -7.15 1.07
N TYR A 99 9.93 -6.05 0.97
CA TYR A 99 10.49 -4.75 0.61
C TYR A 99 10.80 -3.87 1.83
N LEU A 100 10.49 -4.34 3.04
CA LEU A 100 10.87 -3.69 4.28
C LEU A 100 12.26 -4.17 4.71
N PRO A 101 13.06 -3.34 5.41
CA PRO A 101 14.23 -3.80 6.16
C PRO A 101 13.84 -4.98 7.06
N LEU A 102 14.70 -5.98 7.17
CA LEU A 102 14.35 -7.24 7.84
C LEU A 102 14.10 -7.03 9.33
N GLU A 103 14.88 -6.14 9.93
CA GLU A 103 14.78 -5.63 11.29
C GLU A 103 13.47 -4.88 11.55
N MET A 104 12.78 -4.39 10.51
CA MET A 104 11.47 -3.74 10.60
C MET A 104 10.31 -4.74 10.49
N VAL A 105 10.58 -6.03 10.29
CA VAL A 105 9.55 -7.09 10.33
C VAL A 105 9.35 -7.54 11.78
N THR A 106 8.80 -6.64 12.59
CA THR A 106 8.51 -6.86 14.02
C THR A 106 7.13 -6.28 14.38
N ASN A 107 6.55 -6.74 15.49
CA ASN A 107 5.25 -6.23 15.95
C ASN A 107 5.27 -4.71 16.20
N GLN A 108 6.35 -4.20 16.79
CA GLN A 108 6.50 -2.78 17.09
C GLN A 108 6.64 -1.94 15.82
N ALA A 109 7.50 -2.34 14.88
CA ALA A 109 7.70 -1.58 13.66
C ALA A 109 6.46 -1.61 12.76
N LEU A 110 5.69 -2.71 12.74
CA LEU A 110 4.50 -2.86 11.90
C LEU A 110 3.20 -2.35 12.55
N SER A 111 3.21 -1.98 13.83
CA SER A 111 1.99 -1.48 14.51
C SER A 111 1.50 -0.14 13.95
N VAL A 112 2.33 0.59 13.21
CA VAL A 112 1.98 1.87 12.57
C VAL A 112 1.21 1.69 11.26
N LEU A 113 1.21 0.49 10.67
CA LEU A 113 0.64 0.24 9.35
C LEU A 113 -0.85 0.57 9.24
N PRO A 114 -1.72 0.29 10.23
CA PRO A 114 -3.14 0.67 10.13
C PRO A 114 -3.35 2.18 9.99
N ALA A 115 -2.59 2.99 10.72
CA ALA A 115 -2.69 4.44 10.62
C ALA A 115 -2.17 4.95 9.27
N MET A 116 -1.09 4.33 8.75
CA MET A 116 -0.56 4.68 7.42
C MET A 116 -1.51 4.27 6.29
N GLU A 117 -2.16 3.10 6.39
CA GLU A 117 -3.16 2.65 5.42
C GLU A 117 -4.37 3.58 5.38
N GLU A 118 -4.90 3.99 6.54
CA GLU A 118 -5.99 4.97 6.61
C GLU A 118 -5.57 6.33 6.02
N ALA A 119 -4.34 6.79 6.30
CA ALA A 119 -3.86 8.06 5.76
C ALA A 119 -3.70 8.05 4.23
N VAL A 120 -3.20 6.95 3.65
CA VAL A 120 -2.93 6.84 2.21
C VAL A 120 -4.14 6.32 1.45
N GLU A 121 -4.58 5.08 1.72
CA GLU A 121 -5.70 4.47 0.98
C GLU A 121 -7.02 5.13 1.39
N GLY A 122 -7.27 5.28 2.70
CA GLY A 122 -8.47 5.95 3.20
C GLY A 122 -8.54 7.42 2.77
N GLY A 123 -7.41 8.14 2.83
CA GLY A 123 -7.29 9.50 2.32
C GLY A 123 -7.59 9.61 0.82
N ALA A 124 -7.08 8.69 0.01
CA ALA A 124 -7.32 8.67 -1.43
C ALA A 124 -8.80 8.37 -1.77
N ARG A 125 -9.48 7.51 -1.00
CA ARG A 125 -10.92 7.27 -1.15
C ARG A 125 -11.74 8.51 -0.82
N LYS A 126 -11.44 9.18 0.30
CA LYS A 126 -12.09 10.44 0.71
C LYS A 126 -11.85 11.56 -0.30
N LEU A 127 -10.64 11.64 -0.85
CA LEU A 127 -10.30 12.57 -1.93
C LEU A 127 -11.23 12.33 -3.13
N ALA A 128 -11.36 11.08 -3.59
CA ALA A 128 -12.19 10.76 -4.74
C ALA A 128 -13.67 11.14 -4.50
N GLU A 129 -14.20 10.82 -3.32
CA GLU A 129 -15.57 11.17 -2.95
C GLU A 129 -15.81 12.69 -2.90
N ALA A 130 -14.83 13.47 -2.45
CA ALA A 130 -14.91 14.93 -2.43
C ALA A 130 -14.86 15.52 -3.86
N ALA A 131 -13.91 15.04 -4.68
CA ALA A 131 -13.74 15.50 -6.05
C ALA A 131 -14.97 15.16 -6.93
N GLU A 132 -15.60 14.00 -6.75
CA GLU A 132 -16.86 13.62 -7.43
C GLU A 132 -18.03 14.54 -7.10
N LYS A 133 -18.03 15.15 -5.90
CA LYS A 133 -19.05 16.12 -5.46
C LYS A 133 -18.72 17.54 -5.91
N GLY A 134 -17.58 17.76 -6.58
CA GLY A 134 -17.07 19.08 -6.92
C GLY A 134 -16.48 19.85 -5.72
N ASP A 135 -16.30 19.21 -4.57
CA ASP A 135 -15.67 19.84 -3.40
C ASP A 135 -14.14 19.75 -3.49
N MET A 136 -13.57 20.60 -4.35
CA MET A 136 -12.13 20.58 -4.65
C MET A 136 -11.27 21.10 -3.49
N VAL A 137 -11.86 21.86 -2.56
CA VAL A 137 -11.19 22.26 -1.31
C VAL A 137 -11.01 21.04 -0.40
N ALA A 138 -12.07 20.26 -0.16
CA ALA A 138 -11.96 19.02 0.61
C ALA A 138 -11.06 17.99 -0.10
N ALA A 139 -11.13 17.89 -1.43
CA ALA A 139 -10.23 17.03 -2.20
C ALA A 139 -8.75 17.42 -1.97
N ALA A 140 -8.41 18.71 -2.01
CA ALA A 140 -7.06 19.20 -1.72
C ALA A 140 -6.61 18.90 -0.28
N GLN A 141 -7.50 19.03 0.71
CA GLN A 141 -7.20 18.67 2.10
C GLN A 141 -6.90 17.17 2.23
N HIS A 142 -7.71 16.31 1.62
CA HIS A 142 -7.48 14.86 1.61
C HIS A 142 -6.20 14.49 0.84
N PHE A 143 -5.87 15.22 -0.23
CA PHE A 143 -4.58 15.06 -0.91
C PHE A 143 -3.39 15.37 0.00
N GLY A 144 -3.50 16.38 0.87
CA GLY A 144 -2.52 16.67 1.91
C GLY A 144 -2.35 15.52 2.93
N THR A 145 -3.45 14.88 3.32
CA THR A 145 -3.42 13.67 4.17
C THR A 145 -2.70 12.51 3.48
N VAL A 146 -3.02 12.24 2.22
CA VAL A 146 -2.35 11.20 1.42
C VAL A 146 -0.85 11.48 1.33
N THR A 147 -0.48 12.72 1.01
CA THR A 147 0.91 13.17 0.91
C THR A 147 1.67 12.93 2.20
N SER A 148 1.07 13.29 3.33
CA SER A 148 1.66 13.10 4.66
C SER A 148 1.83 11.61 4.98
N GLY A 149 0.84 10.77 4.64
CA GLY A 149 0.92 9.31 4.79
C GLY A 149 2.04 8.67 3.95
N CYS A 150 2.20 9.11 2.70
CA CYS A 150 3.29 8.67 1.83
C CYS A 150 4.66 8.97 2.46
N VAL A 151 4.86 10.19 2.96
CA VAL A 151 6.12 10.60 3.60
C VAL A 151 6.35 9.84 4.91
N ALA A 152 5.32 9.65 5.74
CA ALA A 152 5.45 8.93 7.00
C ALA A 152 5.88 7.47 6.79
N CYS A 153 5.26 6.77 5.82
CA CYS A 153 5.65 5.42 5.45
C CYS A 153 7.10 5.36 4.97
N HIS A 154 7.51 6.31 4.11
CA HIS A 154 8.90 6.40 3.66
C HIS A 154 9.86 6.69 4.82
N ALA A 155 9.56 7.63 5.70
CA ALA A 155 10.45 7.97 6.82
C ALA A 155 10.64 6.78 7.78
N HIS A 156 9.60 5.96 7.98
CA HIS A 156 9.64 4.84 8.92
C HIS A 156 10.26 3.57 8.34
N PHE A 157 9.91 3.21 7.10
CA PHE A 157 10.28 1.92 6.51
C PHE A 157 11.39 1.99 5.46
N ARG A 158 11.71 3.16 4.91
CA ARG A 158 12.61 3.23 3.76
C ARG A 158 14.07 3.08 4.21
N GLY A 159 14.68 1.95 3.85
CA GLY A 159 16.14 1.83 3.65
C GLY A 159 16.57 2.43 2.31
N GLN A 160 17.76 2.08 1.77
CA GLN A 160 18.19 2.59 0.46
C GLN A 160 17.17 2.25 -0.66
N PRO A 161 16.79 3.20 -1.54
CA PRO A 161 15.71 3.00 -2.51
C PRO A 161 15.92 1.83 -3.51
N GLY A 162 15.11 0.77 -3.35
CA GLY A 162 14.56 -0.06 -4.44
C GLY A 162 15.35 -1.29 -4.92
N THR A 163 16.20 -1.85 -4.07
CA THR A 163 16.62 -3.26 -4.19
C THR A 163 16.05 -4.03 -3.00
N SER A 164 15.25 -5.08 -3.25
CA SER A 164 14.94 -6.05 -2.20
C SER A 164 15.72 -7.33 -2.45
N PRO A 165 16.72 -7.68 -1.62
CA PRO A 165 17.41 -8.97 -1.71
C PRO A 165 16.54 -10.14 -1.19
N ARG A 166 15.30 -9.86 -0.76
CA ARG A 166 14.45 -10.80 0.00
C ARG A 166 13.34 -11.43 -0.85
N VAL A 167 13.35 -11.15 -2.14
CA VAL A 167 12.45 -11.74 -3.13
C VAL A 167 13.28 -12.75 -3.94
N ARG A 168 12.91 -14.04 -3.92
CA ARG A 168 13.62 -15.05 -4.75
C ARG A 168 13.46 -14.72 -6.23
N ALA A 169 14.48 -14.99 -7.04
CA ALA A 169 14.38 -14.87 -8.50
C ALA A 169 13.15 -15.65 -9.03
N PRO A 170 12.48 -15.14 -10.08
CA PRO A 170 11.34 -15.83 -10.69
C PRO A 170 11.71 -17.22 -11.20
#